data_AF-A0A623QEP9-F1
#
_entry.id   AF-A0A623QEP9-F1
#
_cell.length_a   1.000
_cell.length_b   1.000
_cell.length_c   1.000
_cell.angle_alpha   90.00
_cell.angle_beta   90.00
_cell.angle_gamma   90.00
#
_symmetry.space_group_name_H-M   'P 1'
#
loop_
_entity.id
_entity.type
_entity.pdbx_description
1 polymer ?
#
loop_
_entity_poly.entity_id
_entity_poly.type
_entity_poly.pdbx_seq_one_letter_code
_entity_poly.pdbx_strand_id
1 'polypeptide(L)'
;EFSLHAFSNSYENLIENGEFKESIAMQKLGRYKDDEEPAKNYLYESVIYDSNIEKEIIKENHEIIETKTIKVFAKLPKLSIPTPYKNYEPDFAYFLEDQKGKKIFFVCESKGYDKESDIALNERKKIDYARVFFQKLDKNLKDENIKIIFNTRINKQKLIHCINEVLKENNA
;
A
#
# COMPACT_ATOMS: atom_id res chain seq x y z
N GLU A 1 -3.27 -13.36 26.91
CA GLU A 1 -2.44 -13.83 25.79
C GLU A 1 -3.09 -13.40 24.48
N PHE A 2 -2.55 -12.37 23.82
CA PHE A 2 -2.88 -12.11 22.41
C PHE A 2 -2.15 -13.19 21.62
N SER A 3 -2.89 -14.21 21.20
CA SER A 3 -2.38 -15.41 20.57
C SER A 3 -1.50 -15.09 19.35
N LEU A 4 -0.26 -15.57 19.42
CA LEU A 4 0.63 -16.01 18.35
C LEU A 4 0.82 -15.07 17.14
N HIS A 5 2.08 -14.70 16.97
CA HIS A 5 2.78 -14.10 15.83
C HIS A 5 2.61 -14.81 14.47
N ALA A 6 1.47 -15.44 14.19
CA ALA A 6 1.12 -15.76 12.82
C ALA A 6 0.52 -14.48 12.23
N PHE A 7 1.37 -13.66 11.60
CA PHE A 7 0.89 -12.93 10.45
C PHE A 7 0.15 -13.99 9.53
N SER A 8 -0.67 -13.61 8.56
CA SER A 8 -1.22 -14.58 7.58
C SER A 8 -0.13 -15.35 6.80
N ASN A 9 -0.18 -16.70 6.66
CA ASN A 9 0.74 -17.54 5.85
C ASN A 9 1.03 -17.02 4.41
N SER A 10 0.30 -16.01 3.95
CA SER A 10 0.62 -15.19 2.78
C SER A 10 2.08 -14.70 2.68
N TYR A 11 2.84 -14.47 3.77
CA TYR A 11 4.28 -14.08 3.65
C TYR A 11 5.25 -15.26 3.54
N GLU A 12 4.88 -16.47 4.01
CA GLU A 12 5.73 -17.66 3.81
C GLU A 12 5.99 -17.89 2.32
N ASN A 13 5.07 -17.41 1.48
CA ASN A 13 5.17 -17.43 0.03
C ASN A 13 6.28 -16.54 -0.56
N LEU A 14 6.85 -15.60 0.21
CA LEU A 14 7.90 -14.66 -0.20
C LEU A 14 9.29 -15.09 0.29
N ILE A 15 9.36 -16.09 1.17
CA ILE A 15 10.59 -16.59 1.75
C ILE A 15 10.77 -18.05 1.33
N GLU A 16 11.98 -18.41 0.90
CA GLU A 16 12.37 -19.78 0.59
C GLU A 16 13.66 -20.09 1.33
N ASN A 17 13.65 -21.14 2.15
CA ASN A 17 14.81 -21.53 2.96
C ASN A 17 15.39 -20.42 3.85
N GLY A 18 14.55 -19.46 4.28
CA GLY A 18 14.97 -18.33 5.12
C GLY A 18 15.48 -17.11 4.35
N GLU A 19 15.53 -17.17 3.02
CA GLU A 19 15.90 -16.06 2.14
C GLU A 19 14.69 -15.51 1.38
N PHE A 20 14.73 -14.23 1.02
CA PHE A 20 13.70 -13.64 0.16
C PHE A 20 13.80 -14.21 -1.25
N LYS A 21 12.65 -14.56 -1.82
CA LYS A 21 12.59 -14.97 -3.23
C LYS A 21 12.93 -13.80 -4.14
N GLU A 22 13.72 -14.07 -5.17
CA GLU A 22 14.03 -13.08 -6.23
C GLU A 22 12.82 -12.79 -7.13
N SER A 23 11.81 -13.66 -7.14
CA SER A 23 10.62 -13.50 -7.97
C SER A 23 9.33 -13.96 -7.27
N ILE A 24 8.20 -13.47 -7.78
CA ILE A 24 6.86 -13.86 -7.34
C ILE A 24 6.01 -14.24 -8.55
N ALA A 25 5.17 -15.27 -8.39
CA ALA A 25 4.18 -15.65 -9.38
C ALA A 25 3.22 -14.48 -9.68
N MET A 26 3.06 -14.14 -10.96
CA MET A 26 2.18 -13.06 -11.46
C MET A 26 0.78 -13.08 -10.83
N GLN A 27 0.21 -14.28 -10.68
CA GLN A 27 -1.14 -14.53 -10.20
C GLN A 27 -1.36 -14.10 -8.75
N LYS A 28 -0.27 -13.85 -8.01
CA LYS A 28 -0.31 -13.28 -6.65
C LYS A 28 -0.46 -11.77 -6.65
N LEU A 29 -0.12 -11.11 -7.77
CA LEU A 29 -0.22 -9.66 -7.95
C LEU A 29 -1.46 -9.28 -8.77
N GLY A 30 -1.86 -10.07 -9.77
CA GLY A 30 -3.04 -9.75 -10.57
C GLY A 30 -3.25 -10.69 -11.74
N ARG A 31 -4.30 -10.40 -12.51
CA ARG A 31 -4.72 -11.23 -13.66
C ARG A 31 -4.22 -10.73 -15.00
N TYR A 32 -3.98 -9.42 -15.12
CA TYR A 32 -3.60 -8.78 -16.38
C TYR A 32 -2.13 -8.35 -16.34
N LYS A 33 -1.51 -8.33 -17.52
CA LYS A 33 -0.16 -7.81 -17.76
C LYS A 33 -0.26 -6.69 -18.79
N ASP A 34 0.48 -5.61 -18.57
CA ASP A 34 0.73 -4.57 -19.58
C ASP A 34 2.12 -4.79 -20.19
N ASP A 35 2.28 -4.45 -21.47
CA ASP A 35 3.55 -4.62 -22.19
C ASP A 35 4.50 -3.43 -21.98
N GLU A 36 4.02 -2.33 -21.40
CA GLU A 36 4.85 -1.18 -21.02
C GLU A 36 5.63 -1.43 -19.72
N GLU A 37 6.69 -0.65 -19.53
CA GLU A 37 7.51 -0.70 -18.33
C GLU A 37 6.84 0.01 -17.14
N PRO A 38 7.02 -0.50 -15.90
CA PRO A 38 6.54 0.16 -14.70
C PRO A 38 7.35 1.42 -14.40
N ALA A 39 6.90 2.20 -13.40
CA ALA A 39 7.69 3.32 -12.91
C ALA A 39 9.04 2.86 -12.33
N LYS A 40 10.06 3.70 -12.45
CA LYS A 40 11.46 3.37 -12.08
C LYS A 40 11.63 2.87 -10.64
N ASN A 41 10.83 3.35 -9.71
CA ASN A 41 10.93 3.00 -8.28
C ASN A 41 9.95 1.89 -7.90
N TYR A 42 9.31 1.26 -8.87
CA TYR A 42 8.45 0.10 -8.66
C TYR A 42 9.32 -1.14 -8.40
N LEU A 43 8.93 -1.97 -7.43
CA LEU A 43 9.71 -3.12 -6.99
C LEU A 43 9.87 -4.20 -8.06
N TYR A 44 8.85 -4.38 -8.91
CA TYR A 44 8.82 -5.45 -9.91
C TYR A 44 9.16 -4.94 -11.30
N GLU A 45 9.61 -5.83 -12.18
CA GLU A 45 9.98 -5.50 -13.56
C GLU A 45 8.78 -5.48 -14.53
N SER A 46 7.60 -5.90 -14.08
CA SER A 46 6.41 -6.03 -14.92
C SER A 46 5.18 -5.36 -14.32
N VAL A 47 4.35 -4.77 -15.18
CA VAL A 47 3.08 -4.15 -14.82
C VAL A 47 1.99 -5.22 -14.74
N ILE A 48 1.73 -5.71 -13.53
CA ILE A 48 0.68 -6.71 -13.25
C ILE A 48 -0.44 -6.07 -12.43
N TYR A 49 -1.69 -6.21 -12.88
CA TYR A 49 -2.82 -5.49 -12.32
C TYR A 49 -4.14 -6.26 -12.43
N ASP A 50 -5.14 -5.84 -11.65
CA ASP A 50 -6.53 -6.31 -11.64
C ASP A 50 -7.53 -5.23 -12.07
N SER A 51 -7.15 -3.95 -12.05
CA SER A 51 -7.99 -2.83 -12.50
C SER A 51 -7.19 -1.71 -13.16
N ASN A 52 -7.86 -0.87 -13.96
CA ASN A 52 -7.20 0.23 -14.68
C ASN A 52 -6.51 1.23 -13.74
N ILE A 53 -7.10 1.53 -12.58
CA ILE A 53 -6.48 2.44 -11.60
C ILE A 53 -5.14 1.88 -11.10
N GLU A 54 -5.05 0.57 -10.83
CA GLU A 54 -3.79 -0.06 -10.41
C GLU A 54 -2.73 0.04 -11.49
N LYS A 55 -3.11 -0.17 -12.75
CA LYS A 55 -2.22 -0.02 -13.90
C LYS A 55 -1.64 1.40 -13.97
N GLU A 56 -2.49 2.41 -13.83
CA GLU A 56 -2.06 3.81 -13.82
C GLU A 56 -1.16 4.11 -12.62
N ILE A 57 -1.45 3.57 -11.44
CA ILE A 57 -0.60 3.70 -10.25
C ILE A 57 0.79 3.13 -10.48
N ILE A 58 0.89 1.93 -11.06
CA ILE A 58 2.18 1.25 -11.30
C ILE A 58 3.05 2.06 -12.28
N LYS A 59 2.43 2.72 -13.25
CA LYS A 59 3.11 3.52 -14.28
C LYS A 59 3.33 4.98 -13.86
N GLU A 60 2.82 5.39 -12.71
CA GLU A 60 2.90 6.77 -12.26
C GLU A 60 4.31 7.11 -11.74
N ASN A 61 5.12 7.75 -12.60
CA ASN A 61 6.48 8.15 -12.26
C ASN A 61 6.52 9.37 -11.32
N HIS A 62 6.85 9.12 -10.05
CA HIS A 62 7.24 10.15 -9.08
C HIS A 62 8.48 9.68 -8.32
N GLU A 63 9.60 10.39 -8.49
CA GLU A 63 10.81 10.13 -7.68
C GLU A 63 10.78 10.94 -6.38
N ILE A 64 10.21 12.15 -6.43
CA ILE A 64 10.16 13.11 -5.32
C ILE A 64 8.73 13.61 -5.12
N ILE A 65 8.28 13.61 -3.87
CA ILE A 65 6.98 14.13 -3.44
C ILE A 65 7.25 15.13 -2.33
N GLU A 66 6.98 16.40 -2.61
CA GLU A 66 7.39 17.53 -1.76
C GLU A 66 8.92 17.51 -1.48
N THR A 67 9.31 17.22 -0.23
CA THR A 67 10.69 17.10 0.25
C THR A 67 11.07 15.64 0.54
N LYS A 68 10.26 14.67 0.09
CA LYS A 68 10.45 13.24 0.38
C LYS A 68 10.79 12.50 -0.90
N THR A 69 11.71 11.55 -0.81
CA THR A 69 12.09 10.69 -1.93
C THR A 69 11.35 9.36 -1.80
N ILE A 70 10.69 8.92 -2.87
CA ILE A 70 10.16 7.56 -2.94
C ILE A 70 11.35 6.63 -3.18
N LYS A 71 11.64 5.74 -2.23
CA LYS A 71 12.76 4.78 -2.38
C LYS A 71 12.32 3.55 -3.15
N VAL A 72 11.13 3.04 -2.82
CA VAL A 72 10.51 1.90 -3.51
C VAL A 72 9.00 1.91 -3.28
N PHE A 73 8.24 1.39 -4.22
CA PHE A 73 6.83 1.06 -4.02
C PHE A 73 6.45 -0.22 -4.75
N ALA A 74 5.37 -0.87 -4.33
CA ALA A 74 4.94 -2.15 -4.90
C ALA A 74 3.42 -2.33 -4.78
N LYS A 75 2.83 -3.05 -5.74
CA LYS A 75 1.54 -3.73 -5.51
C LYS A 75 1.81 -4.87 -4.54
N LEU A 76 1.06 -4.93 -3.46
CA LEU A 76 1.25 -5.97 -2.47
C LEU A 76 0.66 -7.29 -3.01
N PRO A 77 1.34 -8.43 -2.81
CA PRO A 77 0.69 -9.72 -2.94
C PRO A 77 -0.43 -9.81 -1.90
N LYS A 78 -1.38 -10.73 -2.07
CA LYS A 78 -2.54 -10.96 -1.18
C LYS A 78 -2.17 -11.13 0.30
N LEU A 79 -1.91 -10.01 0.97
CA LEU A 79 -1.50 -9.91 2.36
C LEU A 79 -2.77 -9.78 3.19
N SER A 80 -3.16 -10.87 3.83
CA SER A 80 -4.41 -10.91 4.57
C SER A 80 -4.21 -10.33 5.98
N ILE A 81 -4.80 -9.15 6.23
CA ILE A 81 -4.87 -8.52 7.54
C ILE A 81 -6.21 -8.91 8.18
N PRO A 82 -6.23 -9.62 9.32
CA PRO A 82 -7.47 -9.95 9.99
C PRO A 82 -8.10 -8.68 10.56
N THR A 83 -9.35 -8.42 10.21
CA THR A 83 -10.16 -7.35 10.82
C THR A 83 -11.44 -7.94 11.41
N PRO A 84 -12.10 -7.26 12.37
CA PRO A 84 -13.33 -7.75 12.99
C PRO A 84 -14.48 -8.06 12.02
N TYR A 85 -14.50 -7.45 10.82
CA TYR A 85 -15.57 -7.67 9.84
C TYR A 85 -15.23 -8.72 8.80
N LYS A 86 -14.10 -8.56 8.09
CA LYS A 86 -13.55 -9.50 7.10
C LYS A 86 -12.05 -9.26 6.96
N ASN A 87 -11.31 -10.24 6.44
CA ASN A 87 -9.92 -9.99 6.06
C ASN A 87 -9.83 -8.82 5.07
N TYR A 88 -8.81 -8.00 5.27
CA TYR A 88 -8.48 -6.86 4.44
C TYR A 88 -7.15 -7.11 3.74
N GLU A 89 -7.08 -6.78 2.45
CA GLU A 89 -5.91 -6.97 1.60
C GLU A 89 -5.58 -5.61 0.97
N PRO A 90 -4.54 -4.90 1.46
CA PRO A 90 -4.15 -3.61 0.89
C PRO A 90 -3.56 -3.78 -0.51
N ASP A 91 -3.81 -2.80 -1.39
CA ASP A 91 -3.34 -2.86 -2.79
C ASP A 91 -1.88 -2.48 -2.96
N PHE A 92 -1.43 -1.36 -2.38
CA PHE A 92 -0.07 -0.83 -2.60
C PHE A 92 0.60 -0.40 -1.30
N ALA A 93 1.93 -0.43 -1.30
CA ALA A 93 2.75 0.22 -0.29
C ALA A 93 3.91 0.99 -0.91
N TYR A 94 4.24 2.12 -0.30
CA TYR A 94 5.34 3.00 -0.66
C TYR A 94 6.25 3.17 0.55
N PHE A 95 7.55 3.08 0.32
CA PHE A 95 8.57 3.52 1.26
C PHE A 95 9.12 4.88 0.80
N LEU A 96 8.86 5.91 1.59
CA LEU A 96 9.41 7.25 1.41
C LEU A 96 10.41 7.56 2.51
N GLU A 97 11.38 8.39 2.19
CA GLU A 97 12.35 8.93 3.15
C GLU A 97 12.36 10.45 3.05
N ASP A 98 12.30 11.13 4.18
CA ASP A 98 12.47 12.59 4.22
C ASP A 98 13.97 12.98 4.24
N GLN A 99 14.25 14.27 4.06
CA GLN A 99 15.62 14.80 4.09
C GLN A 99 16.37 14.57 5.40
N LYS A 100 15.68 14.22 6.49
CA LYS A 100 16.24 13.96 7.82
C LYS A 100 16.40 12.46 8.10
N GLY A 101 16.09 11.60 7.14
CA GLY A 101 16.18 10.14 7.29
C GLY A 101 14.98 9.49 7.94
N LYS A 102 13.87 10.22 8.13
CA LYS A 102 12.61 9.66 8.63
C LYS A 102 11.99 8.75 7.60
N LYS A 103 11.63 7.54 8.01
CA LYS A 103 11.04 6.50 7.16
C LYS A 103 9.53 6.59 7.21
N ILE A 104 8.89 6.65 6.05
CA ILE A 104 7.44 6.73 5.93
C ILE A 104 6.96 5.54 5.10
N PHE A 105 6.13 4.69 5.70
CA PHE A 105 5.44 3.62 5.02
C PHE A 105 4.01 4.07 4.72
N PHE A 106 3.75 4.41 3.45
CA PHE A 106 2.44 4.81 2.99
C PHE A 106 1.74 3.62 2.32
N VAL A 107 0.71 3.10 2.98
CA VAL A 107 -0.14 2.01 2.50
C VAL A 107 -1.38 2.62 1.83
N CYS A 108 -1.70 2.13 0.65
CA CYS A 108 -2.72 2.72 -0.20
C CYS A 108 -3.72 1.66 -0.69
N GLU A 109 -5.00 1.94 -0.50
CA GLU A 109 -6.10 1.21 -1.13
C GLU A 109 -6.49 1.90 -2.44
N SER A 110 -6.63 1.16 -3.53
CA SER A 110 -7.07 1.71 -4.81
C SER A 110 -8.56 1.42 -5.07
N LYS A 111 -9.28 2.44 -5.54
CA LYS A 111 -10.71 2.35 -5.82
C LYS A 111 -11.05 3.05 -7.13
N GLY A 112 -11.55 2.30 -8.10
CA GLY A 112 -11.92 2.81 -9.43
C GLY A 112 -13.22 3.63 -9.48
N TYR A 113 -13.73 4.13 -8.34
CA TYR A 113 -14.91 4.98 -8.27
C TYR A 113 -14.53 6.45 -8.47
N ASP A 114 -15.44 7.30 -8.96
CA ASP A 114 -15.17 8.75 -9.06
C ASP A 114 -15.27 9.47 -7.72
N LYS A 115 -16.09 8.95 -6.79
CA LYS A 115 -16.31 9.52 -5.46
C LYS A 115 -16.32 8.42 -4.40
N GLU A 116 -15.87 8.77 -3.18
CA GLU A 116 -15.99 7.87 -2.02
C GLU A 116 -17.44 7.52 -1.67
N SER A 117 -18.39 8.43 -1.99
CA SER A 117 -19.83 8.19 -1.82
C SER A 117 -20.33 6.99 -2.64
N ASP A 118 -19.62 6.64 -3.71
CA ASP A 118 -20.04 5.61 -4.67
C ASP A 118 -19.48 4.23 -4.27
N ILE A 119 -18.50 4.19 -3.35
CA ILE A 119 -17.99 2.95 -2.79
C ILE A 119 -19.11 2.26 -2.01
N ALA A 120 -19.33 0.97 -2.28
CA ALA A 120 -20.34 0.18 -1.60
C ALA A 120 -20.15 0.24 -0.07
N LEU A 121 -21.26 0.30 0.69
CA LEU A 121 -21.20 0.43 2.16
C LEU A 121 -20.35 -0.67 2.83
N ASN A 122 -20.42 -1.89 2.32
CA ASN A 122 -19.64 -3.01 2.82
C ASN A 122 -18.14 -2.85 2.57
N GLU A 123 -17.75 -2.21 1.47
CA GLU A 123 -16.36 -1.94 1.12
C GLU A 123 -15.82 -0.77 1.93
N ARG A 124 -16.60 0.31 2.10
CA ARG A 124 -16.26 1.41 3.02
C ARG A 124 -15.99 0.92 4.44
N LYS A 125 -16.84 0.03 4.98
CA LYS A 125 -16.62 -0.57 6.29
C LYS A 125 -15.26 -1.29 6.40
N LYS A 126 -14.84 -2.01 5.34
CA LYS A 126 -13.51 -2.68 5.33
C LYS A 126 -12.37 -1.65 5.37
N ILE A 127 -12.49 -0.59 4.57
CA ILE A 127 -11.53 0.52 4.54
C ILE A 127 -11.45 1.20 5.92
N ASP A 128 -12.58 1.37 6.60
CA ASP A 128 -12.61 1.95 7.95
C ASP A 128 -11.87 1.10 8.98
N TYR A 129 -12.06 -0.22 8.94
CA TYR A 129 -11.28 -1.13 9.79
C TYR A 129 -9.78 -1.08 9.48
N ALA A 130 -9.40 -1.03 8.19
CA ALA A 130 -8.00 -0.90 7.77
C ALA A 130 -7.38 0.40 8.29
N ARG A 131 -8.11 1.51 8.18
CA ARG A 131 -7.67 2.82 8.68
C ARG A 131 -7.40 2.77 10.18
N VAL A 132 -8.31 2.22 10.97
CA VAL A 132 -8.12 2.06 12.42
C VAL A 132 -6.93 1.13 12.71
N PHE A 133 -6.79 0.03 11.96
CA PHE A 133 -5.67 -0.90 12.12
C PHE A 133 -4.31 -0.19 11.91
N PHE A 134 -4.11 0.49 10.79
CA PHE A 134 -2.83 1.16 10.51
C PHE A 134 -2.57 2.34 11.45
N GLN A 135 -3.60 3.08 11.87
CA GLN A 135 -3.46 4.10 12.91
C GLN A 135 -3.01 3.52 14.25
N LYS A 136 -3.54 2.36 14.65
CA LYS A 136 -3.12 1.67 15.87
C LYS A 136 -1.72 1.07 15.70
N LEU A 137 -1.39 0.55 14.53
CA LEU A 137 -0.05 0.03 14.24
C LEU A 137 1.00 1.14 14.37
N ASP A 138 0.77 2.30 13.75
CA ASP A 138 1.62 3.50 13.86
C ASP A 138 1.84 3.91 15.32
N LYS A 139 0.76 4.01 16.10
CA LYS A 139 0.83 4.43 17.52
C LYS A 139 1.53 3.41 18.43
N ASN A 140 1.43 2.12 18.12
CA ASN A 140 2.04 1.06 18.93
C ASN A 140 3.50 0.80 18.54
N LEU A 141 3.91 1.22 17.35
CA LEU A 141 5.30 1.20 16.94
C LEU A 141 6.07 2.22 17.79
N LYS A 142 7.02 1.77 18.61
CA LYS A 142 7.78 2.63 19.52
C LYS A 142 9.00 3.30 18.86
N ASP A 143 9.02 3.36 17.53
CA ASP A 143 10.11 3.96 16.76
C ASP A 143 9.66 5.30 16.18
N GLU A 144 10.14 6.40 16.76
CA GLU A 144 9.81 7.76 16.34
C GLU A 144 10.34 8.11 14.94
N ASN A 145 11.31 7.35 14.43
CA ASN A 145 11.88 7.51 13.10
C ASN A 145 11.04 6.83 12.00
N ILE A 146 10.00 6.07 12.38
CA ILE A 146 9.10 5.41 11.45
C ILE A 146 7.71 6.02 11.58
N LYS A 147 7.09 6.29 10.43
CA LYS A 147 5.69 6.71 10.33
C LYS A 147 4.95 5.77 9.40
N ILE A 148 3.80 5.26 9.84
CA ILE A 148 2.90 4.45 9.02
C ILE A 148 1.66 5.28 8.71
N ILE A 149 1.32 5.36 7.43
CA ILE A 149 0.21 6.15 6.92
C ILE A 149 -0.66 5.25 6.05
N PHE A 150 -1.97 5.33 6.22
CA PHE A 150 -2.95 4.65 5.37
C PHE A 150 -3.85 5.68 4.70
N ASN A 151 -4.04 5.56 3.38
CA ASN A 151 -5.04 6.35 2.65
C ASN A 151 -5.72 5.51 1.57
N THR A 152 -6.89 5.96 1.12
CA THR A 152 -7.57 5.44 -0.07
C THR A 152 -7.33 6.39 -1.23
N ARG A 153 -7.06 5.84 -2.41
CA ARG A 153 -6.87 6.55 -3.65
C ARG A 153 -8.03 6.26 -4.60
N ILE A 154 -8.77 7.31 -4.94
CA ILE A 154 -9.99 7.28 -5.73
C ILE A 154 -9.69 7.68 -7.18
N ASN A 155 -9.96 6.79 -8.13
CA ASN A 155 -9.78 6.95 -9.58
C ASN A 155 -8.49 7.71 -9.96
N LYS A 156 -8.62 8.91 -10.56
CA LYS A 156 -7.52 9.71 -11.12
C LYS A 156 -6.79 10.56 -10.09
N GLN A 157 -7.04 10.39 -8.79
CA GLN A 157 -6.25 11.07 -7.77
C GLN A 157 -4.77 10.74 -7.99
N LYS A 158 -3.90 11.76 -7.94
CA LYS A 158 -2.44 11.57 -8.01
C LYS A 158 -1.88 11.30 -6.63
N LEU A 159 -0.79 10.53 -6.56
CA LEU A 159 -0.15 10.17 -5.28
C LEU A 159 0.20 11.40 -4.42
N ILE A 160 0.68 12.47 -5.04
CA ILE A 160 0.98 13.75 -4.37
C ILE A 160 -0.24 14.33 -3.63
N HIS A 161 -1.44 14.20 -4.18
CA HIS A 161 -2.64 14.72 -3.51
C HIS A 161 -2.97 13.88 -2.28
N CYS A 162 -2.95 12.55 -2.41
CA CYS A 162 -3.22 11.64 -1.30
C CYS A 162 -2.23 11.80 -0.14
N ILE A 163 -0.96 12.06 -0.44
CA ILE A 163 0.06 12.29 0.60
C ILE A 163 -0.15 13.67 1.25
N ASN A 164 -0.43 14.70 0.47
CA ASN A 164 -0.64 16.05 0.99
C ASN A 164 -1.87 16.15 1.90
N GLU A 165 -2.95 15.46 1.55
CA GLU A 165 -4.16 15.38 2.39
C GLU A 165 -3.80 14.84 3.79
N VAL A 166 -3.14 13.68 3.83
CA VAL A 166 -2.85 13.03 5.12
C VAL A 166 -1.76 13.76 5.90
N LEU A 167 -0.75 14.33 5.25
CA LEU A 167 0.27 15.10 5.95
C LEU A 167 -0.26 16.42 6.51
N LYS A 168 -1.26 17.05 5.88
CA LYS A 168 -1.91 18.26 6.42
C LYS A 168 -2.81 17.92 7.61
N GLU A 169 -3.57 16.84 7.55
CA GLU A 169 -4.44 16.40 8.65
C GLU A 169 -3.66 16.01 9.91
N ASN A 170 -2.41 15.55 9.80
CA ASN A 170 -1.57 15.24 10.96
C ASN A 170 -0.90 16.47 11.60
N ASN A 171 -1.01 17.65 10.99
CA ASN A 171 -0.46 18.92 11.50
C ASN A 171 -1.54 19.90 12.00
N ALA A 172 -2.82 19.49 11.98
CA ALA A 172 -3.97 20.25 12.47
C ALA A 172 -4.52 19.62 13.76
#